data_AF-A0A268AF11-F1
#
_entry.id   AF-A0A268AF11-F1
#
_cell.length_a   1.000
_cell.length_b   1.000
_cell.length_c   1.000
_cell.angle_alpha   90.00
_cell.angle_beta   90.00
_cell.angle_gamma   90.00
#
_symmetry.space_group_name_H-M   'P 1'
#
loop_
_entity.id
_entity.type
_entity.pdbx_description
1 polymer ?
#
loop_
_entity_poly.entity_id
_entity_poly.type
_entity_poly.pdbx_seq_one_letter_code
_entity_poly.pdbx_strand_id
1 'polypeptide(L)'
;MKPERILTVEASDSLNFLLHVHNYAKQEKHCFPYIPGNPWNLQEQSILRPLLQQLWNETLSAPTYPSLPIDHQKDIFRPLFCDERSFESCLDTFYSWWGNMAGQMAIERFIGDDGYNSLYTLFQLTDKEQLKIHLLYEDNILGSSIIGDQLVITLKETMIQEEMINTIQNRLSK
;
A
#
# COMPACT_ATOMS: atom_id res chain seq x y z
N MET A 1 17.43 26.61 13.89
CA MET A 1 16.02 26.24 13.68
C MET A 1 15.91 24.75 13.91
N LYS A 2 14.93 24.29 14.70
CA LYS A 2 14.64 22.85 14.72
C LYS A 2 14.07 22.48 13.34
N PRO A 3 14.49 21.36 12.73
CA PRO A 3 13.86 20.89 11.51
C PRO A 3 12.36 20.72 11.77
N GLU A 4 11.55 21.16 10.82
CA GLU A 4 10.10 20.99 10.90
C GLU A 4 9.80 19.48 10.83
N ARG A 5 9.04 18.97 11.80
CA ARG A 5 8.66 17.56 11.84
C ARG A 5 7.50 17.34 10.87
N ILE A 6 7.62 16.35 9.99
CA ILE A 6 6.68 16.14 8.88
C ILE A 6 5.99 14.79 9.02
N LEU A 7 4.67 14.79 9.09
CA LEU A 7 3.83 13.61 8.93
C LEU A 7 3.16 13.65 7.56
N THR A 8 3.36 12.59 6.77
CA THR A 8 2.65 12.38 5.51
C THR A 8 1.80 11.13 5.63
N VAL A 9 0.53 11.21 5.23
CA VAL A 9 -0.38 10.05 5.17
C VAL A 9 -0.98 10.03 3.78
N GLU A 10 -0.79 8.93 3.05
CA GLU A 10 -1.26 8.80 1.67
C GLU A 10 -1.66 7.34 1.38
N ALA A 11 -2.56 7.15 0.42
CA ALA A 11 -2.80 5.83 -0.14
C ALA A 11 -1.80 5.58 -1.29
N SER A 12 -0.81 4.71 -1.07
CA SER A 12 0.28 4.47 -2.03
C SER A 12 -0.18 3.69 -3.26
N ASP A 13 0.02 4.23 -4.46
CA ASP A 13 -0.33 3.53 -5.70
C ASP A 13 0.39 2.18 -5.81
N SER A 14 1.71 2.17 -5.61
CA SER A 14 2.55 0.98 -5.77
C SER A 14 2.21 -0.14 -4.80
N LEU A 15 2.06 0.18 -3.52
CA LEU A 15 1.76 -0.84 -2.51
C LEU A 15 0.37 -1.41 -2.72
N ASN A 16 -0.60 -0.57 -3.12
CA ASN A 16 -1.95 -1.02 -3.43
C ASN A 16 -2.03 -1.78 -4.76
N PHE A 17 -1.16 -1.50 -5.73
CA PHE A 17 -1.04 -2.30 -6.95
C PHE A 17 -0.46 -3.69 -6.68
N LEU A 18 0.60 -3.79 -5.87
CA LEU A 18 1.15 -5.10 -5.46
C LEU A 18 0.08 -5.93 -4.72
N LEU A 19 -0.69 -5.30 -3.84
CA LEU A 19 -1.82 -5.92 -3.15
C LEU A 19 -2.92 -6.36 -4.13
N HIS A 20 -3.22 -5.54 -5.13
CA HIS A 20 -4.16 -5.89 -6.19
C HIS A 20 -3.72 -7.17 -6.93
N VAL A 21 -2.48 -7.22 -7.42
CA VAL A 21 -1.95 -8.41 -8.10
C VAL A 21 -2.01 -9.65 -7.20
N HIS A 22 -1.62 -9.51 -5.93
CA HIS A 22 -1.65 -10.60 -4.95
C HIS A 22 -3.05 -11.19 -4.73
N ASN A 23 -4.04 -10.32 -4.55
CA ASN A 23 -5.43 -10.70 -4.28
C ASN A 23 -6.01 -11.53 -5.43
N TYR A 24 -5.70 -11.14 -6.66
CA TYR A 24 -6.11 -11.88 -7.86
C TYR A 24 -5.37 -13.19 -8.05
N ALA A 25 -4.09 -13.24 -7.71
CA ALA A 25 -3.32 -14.47 -7.74
C ALA A 25 -3.92 -15.55 -6.82
N LYS A 26 -4.47 -15.15 -5.67
CA LYS A 26 -5.14 -16.05 -4.73
C LYS A 26 -6.57 -16.41 -5.09
N GLN A 27 -7.15 -15.76 -6.11
CA GLN A 27 -8.57 -15.89 -6.47
C GLN A 27 -9.51 -15.69 -5.26
N GLU A 28 -9.16 -14.79 -4.35
CA GLU A 28 -9.98 -14.52 -3.18
C GLU A 28 -11.34 -13.94 -3.62
N LYS A 29 -12.42 -14.69 -3.37
CA LYS A 29 -13.79 -14.36 -3.82
C LYS A 29 -14.34 -13.05 -3.28
N HIS A 30 -13.64 -12.44 -2.31
CA HIS A 30 -14.06 -11.25 -1.59
C HIS A 30 -13.12 -10.06 -1.77
N CYS A 31 -12.15 -10.13 -2.68
CA CYS A 31 -11.28 -9.00 -2.95
C CYS A 31 -11.97 -7.92 -3.77
N PHE A 32 -11.61 -6.67 -3.48
CA PHE A 32 -12.07 -5.51 -4.23
C PHE A 32 -11.00 -4.95 -5.20
N PRO A 33 -11.39 -4.50 -6.41
CA PRO A 33 -12.64 -4.83 -7.09
C PRO A 33 -12.73 -6.35 -7.27
N TYR A 34 -13.92 -6.89 -7.57
CA TYR A 34 -14.06 -8.32 -7.89
C TYR A 34 -14.04 -8.51 -9.42
N ILE A 35 -13.04 -9.23 -9.94
CA ILE A 35 -12.98 -9.67 -11.33
C ILE A 35 -13.03 -11.20 -11.37
N PRO A 36 -14.07 -11.78 -11.97
CA PRO A 36 -14.21 -13.23 -12.04
C PRO A 36 -13.10 -13.85 -12.91
N GLY A 37 -12.54 -14.97 -12.43
CA GLY A 37 -11.76 -15.89 -13.25
C GLY A 37 -10.26 -15.58 -13.42
N ASN A 38 -9.71 -14.58 -12.72
CA ASN A 38 -8.32 -14.10 -12.86
C ASN A 38 -7.85 -14.06 -14.32
N PRO A 39 -8.13 -12.97 -15.05
CA PRO A 39 -7.87 -12.90 -16.49
C PRO A 39 -6.38 -12.78 -16.84
N TRP A 40 -5.48 -12.73 -15.86
CA TRP A 40 -4.07 -12.41 -16.07
C TRP A 40 -3.16 -13.62 -15.91
N ASN A 41 -2.24 -13.76 -16.85
CA ASN A 41 -1.20 -14.78 -16.83
C ASN A 41 -0.05 -14.33 -15.91
N LEU A 42 -0.22 -14.58 -14.62
CA LEU A 42 0.79 -14.30 -13.59
C LEU A 42 1.86 -15.38 -13.56
N GLN A 43 3.01 -15.03 -13.00
CA GLN A 43 4.03 -16.02 -12.66
C GLN A 43 3.46 -17.13 -11.75
N GLU A 44 4.06 -18.32 -11.81
CA GLU A 44 3.69 -19.42 -10.92
C GLU A 44 3.81 -19.02 -9.45
N GLN A 45 2.94 -19.52 -8.58
CA GLN A 45 2.86 -19.14 -7.17
C GLN A 45 4.19 -19.30 -6.41
N SER A 46 5.01 -20.28 -6.79
CA SER A 46 6.35 -20.53 -6.24
C SER A 46 7.33 -19.37 -6.49
N ILE A 47 7.15 -18.64 -7.60
CA ILE A 47 7.96 -17.48 -8.01
C ILE A 47 7.28 -16.19 -7.58
N LEU A 48 5.97 -16.10 -7.80
CA LEU A 48 5.18 -14.90 -7.60
C LEU A 48 5.19 -14.42 -6.15
N ARG A 49 5.02 -15.32 -5.18
CA ARG A 49 4.94 -14.93 -3.77
C ARG A 49 6.25 -14.32 -3.25
N PRO A 50 7.43 -14.95 -3.45
CA PRO A 50 8.70 -14.32 -3.12
C PRO A 50 8.92 -12.99 -3.86
N LEU A 51 8.55 -12.92 -5.14
CA LEU A 51 8.73 -11.71 -5.95
C LEU A 51 7.85 -10.55 -5.46
N LEU A 52 6.60 -10.80 -5.10
CA LEU A 52 5.70 -9.81 -4.49
C LEU A 52 6.29 -9.27 -3.17
N GLN A 53 6.80 -10.15 -2.31
CA GLN A 53 7.41 -9.74 -1.05
C GLN A 53 8.70 -8.94 -1.25
N GLN A 54 9.52 -9.31 -2.24
CA GLN A 54 10.72 -8.57 -2.61
C GLN A 54 10.35 -7.17 -3.12
N LEU A 55 9.49 -7.07 -4.13
CA LEU A 55 9.07 -5.80 -4.72
C LEU A 55 8.39 -4.90 -3.68
N TRP A 56 7.62 -5.48 -2.74
CA TRP A 56 7.04 -4.76 -1.61
C TRP A 56 8.10 -4.05 -0.77
N ASN A 57 9.12 -4.80 -0.35
CA ASN A 57 10.18 -4.27 0.51
C ASN A 57 11.05 -3.26 -0.25
N GLU A 58 11.36 -3.52 -1.52
CA GLU A 58 12.10 -2.58 -2.38
C GLU A 58 11.34 -1.27 -2.55
N THR A 59 10.05 -1.36 -2.88
CA THR A 59 9.13 -0.21 -3.00
C THR A 59 9.13 0.59 -1.71
N LEU A 60 8.89 -0.06 -0.57
CA LEU A 60 8.80 0.61 0.74
C LEU A 60 10.15 1.18 1.22
N SER A 61 11.27 0.57 0.84
CA SER A 61 12.60 1.07 1.20
C SER A 61 13.00 2.32 0.42
N ALA A 62 12.42 2.52 -0.76
CA ALA A 62 12.79 3.62 -1.63
C ALA A 62 12.00 4.89 -1.26
N PRO A 63 12.66 6.05 -1.15
CA PRO A 63 12.06 7.27 -0.59
C PRO A 63 10.93 7.86 -1.46
N THR A 64 10.92 7.57 -2.75
CA THR A 64 9.96 8.14 -3.71
C THR A 64 8.98 7.12 -4.27
N TYR A 65 9.34 5.83 -4.34
CA TYR A 65 8.59 4.83 -5.11
C TYR A 65 7.14 4.65 -4.66
N PRO A 66 6.82 4.48 -3.37
CA PRO A 66 5.43 4.25 -2.97
C PRO A 66 4.49 5.39 -3.39
N SER A 67 5.05 6.59 -3.57
CA SER A 67 4.34 7.86 -3.76
C SER A 67 4.35 8.35 -5.20
N LEU A 68 5.16 7.74 -6.05
CA LEU A 68 5.16 8.04 -7.47
C LEU A 68 3.91 7.43 -8.11
N PRO A 69 3.30 8.11 -9.09
CA PRO A 69 2.31 7.47 -9.94
C PRO A 69 2.89 6.19 -10.56
N ILE A 70 2.07 5.13 -10.68
CA ILE A 70 2.56 3.84 -11.19
C ILE A 70 3.19 3.99 -12.58
N ASP A 71 2.68 4.87 -13.45
CA ASP A 71 3.24 5.10 -14.79
C ASP A 71 4.74 5.40 -14.80
N HIS A 72 5.27 6.01 -13.74
CA HIS A 72 6.70 6.34 -13.62
C HIS A 72 7.57 5.18 -13.17
N GLN A 73 6.97 4.08 -12.71
CA GLN A 73 7.67 2.95 -12.09
C GLN A 73 7.13 1.59 -12.54
N LYS A 74 6.14 1.55 -13.45
CA LYS A 74 5.40 0.34 -13.81
C LYS A 74 6.30 -0.80 -14.28
N ASP A 75 7.43 -0.48 -14.90
CA ASP A 75 8.42 -1.45 -15.39
C ASP A 75 8.96 -2.37 -14.28
N ILE A 76 9.00 -1.92 -13.01
CA ILE A 76 9.45 -2.75 -11.89
C ILE A 76 8.47 -3.88 -11.56
N PHE A 77 7.20 -3.72 -11.93
CA PHE A 77 6.15 -4.71 -11.65
C PHE A 77 5.90 -5.66 -12.81
N ARG A 78 6.37 -5.33 -14.02
CA ARG A 78 6.26 -6.18 -15.22
C ARG A 78 6.70 -7.64 -14.97
N PRO A 79 7.78 -7.93 -14.19
CA PRO A 79 8.19 -9.32 -13.92
C PRO A 79 7.16 -10.19 -13.19
N LEU A 80 6.10 -9.62 -12.60
CA LEU A 80 5.01 -10.38 -11.97
C LEU A 80 4.15 -11.15 -12.98
N PHE A 81 4.26 -10.80 -14.27
CA PHE A 81 3.44 -11.34 -15.36
C PHE A 81 4.30 -12.14 -16.33
N CYS A 82 3.66 -13.11 -17.00
CA CYS A 82 4.28 -13.93 -18.04
C CYS A 82 4.22 -13.27 -19.43
N ASP A 83 3.33 -12.29 -19.62
CA ASP A 83 3.17 -11.56 -20.87
C ASP A 83 2.71 -10.11 -20.65
N GLU A 84 3.07 -9.25 -21.61
CA GLU A 84 2.78 -7.81 -21.55
C GLU A 84 1.28 -7.51 -21.59
N ARG A 85 0.49 -8.35 -22.28
CA ARG A 85 -0.95 -8.16 -22.40
C ARG A 85 -1.62 -8.28 -21.04
N SER A 86 -1.21 -9.25 -20.25
CA SER A 86 -1.71 -9.47 -18.89
C SER A 86 -1.30 -8.33 -17.97
N PHE A 87 -0.06 -7.85 -18.08
CA PHE A 87 0.44 -6.72 -17.32
C PHE A 87 -0.33 -5.43 -17.60
N GLU A 88 -0.42 -5.01 -18.86
CA GLU A 88 -1.12 -3.77 -19.24
C GLU A 88 -2.61 -3.87 -18.94
N SER A 89 -3.25 -5.03 -19.17
CA SER A 89 -4.66 -5.26 -18.79
C SER A 89 -4.88 -5.15 -17.27
N CYS A 90 -3.95 -5.66 -16.46
CA CYS A 90 -4.04 -5.56 -15.00
C CYS A 90 -3.87 -4.12 -14.55
N LEU A 91 -2.93 -3.39 -15.14
CA LEU A 91 -2.69 -1.99 -14.86
C LEU A 91 -3.88 -1.10 -15.25
N ASP A 92 -4.43 -1.29 -16.45
CA ASP A 92 -5.65 -0.60 -16.91
C ASP A 92 -6.81 -0.85 -15.96
N THR A 93 -6.97 -2.11 -15.53
CA THR A 93 -8.02 -2.46 -14.59
C THR A 93 -7.78 -1.79 -13.24
N PHE A 94 -6.56 -1.81 -12.73
CA PHE A 94 -6.20 -1.10 -11.52
C PHE A 94 -6.55 0.39 -11.61
N TYR A 95 -6.14 1.06 -12.68
CA TYR A 95 -6.46 2.47 -12.88
C TYR A 95 -7.95 2.77 -13.04
N SER A 96 -8.74 1.86 -13.60
CA SER A 96 -10.18 2.08 -13.76
C SER A 96 -10.91 2.30 -12.42
N TRP A 97 -10.40 1.72 -11.32
CA TRP A 97 -10.97 1.89 -9.98
C TRP A 97 -10.09 2.76 -9.07
N TRP A 98 -8.77 2.63 -9.15
CA TRP A 98 -7.80 3.40 -8.36
C TRP A 98 -7.57 4.80 -8.93
N GLY A 99 -7.24 4.86 -10.22
CA GLY A 99 -6.82 6.06 -10.97
C GLY A 99 -7.95 7.04 -11.30
N ASN A 100 -9.21 6.62 -11.25
CA ASN A 100 -10.37 7.53 -11.31
C ASN A 100 -10.56 8.37 -10.02
N MET A 101 -9.52 8.49 -9.18
CA MET A 101 -9.49 9.15 -7.87
C MET A 101 -10.46 8.56 -6.82
N ALA A 102 -11.47 7.78 -7.22
CA ALA A 102 -12.47 7.23 -6.31
C ALA A 102 -11.85 6.26 -5.29
N GLY A 103 -10.94 5.38 -5.71
CA GLY A 103 -10.25 4.45 -4.80
C GLY A 103 -9.35 5.18 -3.80
N GLN A 104 -8.39 5.95 -4.30
CA GLN A 104 -7.44 6.69 -3.47
C GLN A 104 -8.14 7.66 -2.51
N MET A 105 -9.05 8.50 -3.02
CA MET A 105 -9.77 9.46 -2.18
C MET A 105 -10.71 8.77 -1.18
N ALA A 106 -11.29 7.61 -1.52
CA ALA A 106 -12.13 6.88 -0.57
C ALA A 106 -11.32 6.41 0.63
N ILE A 107 -10.11 5.89 0.39
CA ILE A 107 -9.19 5.42 1.45
C ILE A 107 -8.74 6.60 2.32
N GLU A 108 -8.30 7.68 1.71
CA GLU A 108 -7.81 8.87 2.44
C GLU A 108 -8.94 9.53 3.25
N ARG A 109 -10.15 9.60 2.69
CA ARG A 109 -11.33 10.11 3.42
C ARG A 109 -11.78 9.20 4.56
N PHE A 110 -11.47 7.91 4.51
CA PHE A 110 -11.93 6.94 5.50
C PHE A 110 -11.33 7.20 6.89
N ILE A 111 -10.12 7.76 6.95
CA ILE A 111 -9.47 8.15 8.21
C ILE A 111 -10.19 9.34 8.85
N GLY A 112 -10.72 10.26 8.03
CA GLY A 112 -11.37 11.49 8.49
C GLY A 112 -10.49 12.38 9.36
N ASP A 113 -11.00 13.54 9.77
CA ASP A 113 -10.22 14.53 10.52
C ASP A 113 -9.77 13.98 11.90
N ASP A 114 -10.62 13.22 12.59
CA ASP A 114 -10.32 12.65 13.91
C ASP A 114 -9.22 11.59 13.85
N GLY A 115 -9.22 10.74 12.81
CA GLY A 115 -8.16 9.78 12.57
C GLY A 115 -6.84 10.48 12.25
N TYR A 116 -6.86 11.53 11.42
CA TYR A 116 -5.68 12.34 11.12
C TYR A 116 -5.11 13.03 12.37
N ASN A 117 -5.97 13.62 13.21
CA ASN A 117 -5.55 14.21 14.48
C ASN A 117 -4.92 13.18 15.42
N SER A 118 -5.43 11.95 15.42
CA SER A 118 -4.88 10.84 16.21
C SER A 118 -3.51 10.42 15.71
N LEU A 119 -3.35 10.25 14.39
CA LEU A 119 -2.07 9.95 13.76
C LEU A 119 -1.04 11.06 14.02
N TYR A 120 -1.46 12.31 13.94
CA TYR A 120 -0.60 13.45 14.24
C TYR A 120 -0.17 13.47 15.71
N THR A 121 -1.10 13.22 16.63
CA THR A 121 -0.80 13.11 18.07
C THR A 121 0.20 12.00 18.34
N LEU A 122 0.02 10.82 17.74
CA LEU A 122 0.97 9.71 17.85
C LEU A 122 2.34 10.09 17.31
N PHE A 123 2.39 10.72 16.13
CA PHE A 123 3.63 11.18 15.53
C PHE A 123 4.40 12.10 16.47
N GLN A 124 3.73 13.04 17.15
CA GLN A 124 4.35 13.94 18.13
C GLN A 124 5.02 13.19 19.29
N LEU A 125 4.53 12.01 19.67
CA LEU A 125 5.10 11.17 20.73
C LEU A 125 6.32 10.36 20.28
N THR A 126 6.60 10.29 18.98
CA THR A 126 7.81 9.64 18.45
C THR A 126 9.00 10.60 18.48
N ASP A 127 10.22 10.08 18.36
CA ASP A 127 11.43 10.88 18.13
C ASP A 127 11.74 11.11 16.64
N LYS A 128 10.87 10.64 15.73
CA LYS A 128 11.09 10.73 14.28
C LYS A 128 10.90 12.17 13.79
N GLU A 129 11.84 12.63 12.96
CA GLU A 129 11.72 13.92 12.26
C GLU A 129 10.71 13.84 11.11
N GLN A 130 10.65 12.69 10.44
CA GLN A 130 9.72 12.44 9.35
C GLN A 130 9.04 11.08 9.58
N LEU A 131 7.75 11.01 9.30
CA LEU A 131 7.02 9.75 9.27
C LEU A 131 6.08 9.77 8.06
N LYS A 132 6.19 8.75 7.23
CA LYS A 132 5.31 8.53 6.10
C LYS A 132 4.46 7.30 6.34
N ILE A 133 3.14 7.47 6.31
CA ILE A 133 2.15 6.42 6.51
C ILE A 133 1.50 6.11 5.16
N HIS A 134 1.64 4.87 4.72
CA HIS A 134 1.03 4.34 3.52
C HIS A 134 -0.21 3.53 3.87
N LEU A 135 -1.35 3.92 3.31
CA LEU A 135 -2.64 3.28 3.54
C LEU A 135 -2.89 2.19 2.51
N LEU A 136 -3.34 1.03 2.98
CA LEU A 136 -3.81 -0.07 2.13
C LEU A 136 -5.32 -0.19 2.17
N TYR A 137 -5.94 -0.47 1.02
CA TYR A 137 -7.39 -0.68 0.97
C TYR A 137 -7.84 -2.03 1.54
N GLU A 138 -6.96 -3.03 1.59
CA GLU A 138 -7.25 -4.39 2.11
C GLU A 138 -6.30 -4.78 3.26
N ASP A 139 -6.73 -5.76 4.05
CA ASP A 139 -6.05 -6.18 5.29
C ASP A 139 -4.95 -7.22 5.04
N ASN A 140 -3.99 -6.92 4.17
CA ASN A 140 -2.91 -7.84 3.84
C ASN A 140 -1.59 -7.12 3.50
N ILE A 141 -0.60 -7.27 4.38
CA ILE A 141 0.74 -6.72 4.21
C ILE A 141 1.64 -7.83 3.63
N LEU A 142 2.16 -7.60 2.42
CA LEU A 142 2.91 -8.63 1.69
C LEU A 142 4.36 -8.81 2.16
N GLY A 143 4.91 -7.81 2.83
CA GLY A 143 6.28 -7.80 3.35
C GLY A 143 6.41 -7.05 4.66
N SER A 144 7.43 -6.20 4.78
CA SER A 144 7.64 -5.38 5.97
C SER A 144 6.52 -4.35 6.12
N SER A 145 6.02 -4.19 7.33
CA SER A 145 5.05 -3.13 7.67
C SER A 145 5.72 -1.81 8.02
N ILE A 146 7.04 -1.79 8.19
CA ILE A 146 7.83 -0.60 8.49
C ILE A 146 9.24 -0.75 7.92
N ILE A 147 9.76 0.29 7.27
CA ILE A 147 11.17 0.42 6.86
C ILE A 147 11.60 1.88 7.05
N GLY A 148 12.58 2.12 7.92
CA GLY A 148 13.04 3.47 8.22
C GLY A 148 11.92 4.37 8.75
N ASP A 149 11.58 5.41 7.99
CA ASP A 149 10.52 6.37 8.31
C ASP A 149 9.23 6.10 7.53
N GLN A 150 9.12 4.97 6.84
CA GLN A 150 7.94 4.56 6.10
C GLN A 150 7.20 3.44 6.84
N LEU A 151 5.94 3.67 7.14
CA LEU A 151 5.03 2.79 7.86
C LEU A 151 3.86 2.44 6.96
N VAL A 152 3.41 1.19 6.98
CA VAL A 152 2.21 0.74 6.28
C VAL A 152 1.11 0.47 7.29
N ILE A 153 -0.13 0.89 6.97
CA ILE A 153 -1.33 0.67 7.77
C ILE A 153 -2.47 0.24 6.84
N THR A 154 -3.26 -0.75 7.25
CA THR A 154 -4.45 -1.17 6.49
C THR A 154 -5.67 -0.33 6.89
N LEU A 155 -6.63 -0.14 6.00
CA LEU A 155 -7.88 0.57 6.33
C LEU A 155 -8.62 -0.06 7.51
N LYS A 156 -8.54 -1.38 7.67
CA LYS A 156 -9.17 -2.04 8.81
C LYS A 156 -8.52 -1.62 10.13
N GLU A 157 -7.19 -1.46 10.12
CA GLU A 157 -6.44 -1.00 11.29
C GLU A 157 -6.74 0.46 11.67
N THR A 158 -7.35 1.26 10.77
CA THR A 158 -7.77 2.63 11.07
C THR A 158 -9.22 2.74 11.57
N MET A 159 -10.01 1.66 11.53
CA MET A 159 -11.43 1.67 11.91
C MET A 159 -11.68 1.95 13.39
N ILE A 160 -10.77 1.47 14.26
CA ILE A 160 -10.87 1.63 15.71
C ILE A 160 -9.64 2.39 16.18
N GLN A 161 -9.84 3.60 16.71
CA GLN A 161 -8.76 4.52 17.06
C GLN A 161 -7.75 3.92 18.05
N GLU A 162 -8.23 3.20 19.07
CA GLU A 162 -7.36 2.53 20.05
C GLU A 162 -6.50 1.43 19.41
N GLU A 163 -7.09 0.64 18.51
CA GLU A 163 -6.38 -0.41 17.77
C GLU A 163 -5.36 0.19 16.80
N MET A 164 -5.71 1.29 16.13
CA MET A 164 -4.80 2.04 15.27
C MET A 164 -3.58 2.52 16.06
N ILE A 165 -3.80 3.16 17.21
CA ILE A 165 -2.74 3.64 18.10
C ILE A 165 -1.82 2.49 18.51
N ASN A 166 -2.39 1.40 19.02
CA ASN A 166 -1.62 0.25 19.49
C ASN A 166 -0.82 -0.39 18.34
N THR A 167 -1.42 -0.53 17.16
CA THR A 167 -0.76 -1.08 15.97
C THR A 167 0.44 -0.25 15.56
N ILE A 168 0.29 1.07 15.50
CA ILE A 168 1.36 2.00 15.13
C ILE A 168 2.49 1.96 16.15
N GLN A 169 2.18 2.05 17.44
CA GLN A 169 3.18 2.00 18.51
C GLN A 169 3.98 0.69 18.46
N ASN A 170 3.30 -0.45 18.27
CA ASN A 170 3.93 -1.75 18.15
C ASN A 170 4.86 -1.87 16.92
N ARG A 171 4.53 -1.20 15.81
CA ARG A 171 5.37 -1.18 14.61
C ARG A 171 6.57 -0.24 14.76
N LEU A 172 6.37 0.94 15.36
CA LEU A 172 7.44 1.92 15.58
C LEU A 172 8.46 1.51 16.65
N SER A 173 8.12 0.55 17.51
CA SER A 173 9.01 0.03 18.57
C SER A 173 9.91 -1.12 18.10
N LYS A 174 9.79 -1.57 16.85
CA LYS A 174 10.59 -2.65 16.25
C LYS A 174 11.79 -2.10 15.50
#